data_AF-A0A0R3TJW2-F1
#
_entry.id   AF-A0A0R3TJW2-F1
#
_cell.length_a   1.000
_cell.length_b   1.000
_cell.length_c   1.000
_cell.angle_alpha   90.00
_cell.angle_beta   90.00
_cell.angle_gamma   90.00
#
_symmetry.space_group_name_H-M   'P 1'
#
loop_
_entity.id
_entity.type
_entity.pdbx_description
1 polymer ?
#
loop_
_entity_poly.entity_id
_entity_poly.type
_entity_poly.pdbx_seq_one_letter_code
_entity_poly.pdbx_strand_id
1 'polypeptide(L)'
;LEKWMSDIQTQLRLLIQQVRALHDAEEVVGFGPFLYVYIARSSLQSLAFRNPQFALLTARYLLTMKAAFCPKMGRKRVVKKMPLVLCLDSITEENHIFLVGIPPLQGEDDRNLFGQAFAAAVRSSGARAKLKHFDTNFHNEP
;
A
#
# COMPACT_ATOMS: atom_id res chain seq x y z
N LEU A 1 -10.02 -19.02 21.45
CA LEU A 1 -9.02 -17.94 21.66
C LEU A 1 -7.65 -18.34 21.11
N GLU A 2 -7.07 -19.46 21.56
CA GLU A 2 -5.73 -19.93 21.15
C GLU A 2 -5.57 -20.12 19.63
N LYS A 3 -6.54 -20.75 18.97
CA LYS A 3 -6.54 -20.90 17.51
C LYS A 3 -6.44 -19.54 16.79
N TRP A 4 -7.23 -18.56 17.24
CA TRP A 4 -7.26 -17.23 16.63
C TRP A 4 -5.93 -16.48 16.83
N MET A 5 -5.31 -16.61 18.00
CA MET A 5 -3.96 -16.09 18.24
C MET A 5 -2.92 -16.72 17.31
N SER A 6 -2.98 -18.04 17.12
CA SER A 6 -2.09 -18.75 16.18
C SER A 6 -2.29 -18.29 14.73
N ASP A 7 -3.55 -18.08 14.32
CA ASP A 7 -3.89 -17.59 12.99
C ASP A 7 -3.32 -16.18 12.75
N ILE A 8 -3.46 -15.27 13.73
CA ILE A 8 -2.87 -13.92 13.66
C ILE A 8 -1.35 -13.96 13.58
N GLN A 9 -0.70 -14.77 14.41
CA GLN A 9 0.77 -14.91 14.37
C GLN A 9 1.24 -15.41 13.01
N THR A 10 0.47 -16.27 12.36
CA THR A 10 0.74 -16.76 11.00
C THR A 10 0.57 -15.64 9.98
N GLN A 11 -0.53 -14.88 10.05
CA GLN A 11 -0.77 -13.74 9.17
C GLN A 11 0.30 -12.64 9.32
N LEU A 12 0.74 -12.33 10.54
CA LEU A 12 1.82 -11.37 10.79
C LEU A 12 3.17 -11.84 10.23
N ARG A 13 3.48 -13.14 10.36
CA ARG A 13 4.68 -13.72 9.74
C ARG A 13 4.64 -13.60 8.22
N LEU A 14 3.51 -13.91 7.60
CA LEU A 14 3.32 -13.76 6.16
C LEU A 14 3.47 -12.30 5.73
N LEU A 15 2.87 -11.35 6.45
CA LEU A 15 3.02 -9.91 6.19
C LEU A 15 4.48 -9.49 6.19
N ILE A 16 5.24 -9.87 7.23
CA ILE A 16 6.66 -9.51 7.35
C ILE A 16 7.48 -10.12 6.22
N GLN A 17 7.21 -11.38 5.85
CA GLN A 17 7.88 -12.04 4.73
C GLN A 17 7.59 -11.32 3.41
N GLN A 18 6.35 -10.90 3.18
CA GLN A 18 5.95 -10.17 1.97
C GLN A 18 6.63 -8.80 1.88
N VAL A 19 6.61 -8.03 2.98
CA VAL A 19 7.27 -6.72 3.04
C VAL A 19 8.77 -6.84 2.78
N ARG A 20 9.44 -7.84 3.37
CA ARG A 20 10.86 -8.11 3.11
C ARG A 20 11.12 -8.48 1.66
N ALA A 21 10.38 -9.44 1.11
CA ALA A 21 10.55 -9.86 -0.27
C ALA A 21 10.42 -8.70 -1.27
N LEU A 22 9.43 -7.82 -1.07
CA LEU A 22 9.22 -6.63 -1.91
C LEU A 22 10.30 -5.55 -1.68
N HIS A 23 10.84 -5.44 -0.47
CA HIS A 23 11.96 -4.53 -0.19
C HIS A 23 13.26 -5.00 -0.82
N ASP A 24 13.59 -6.28 -0.66
CA ASP A 24 14.84 -6.89 -1.14
C ASP A 24 14.88 -6.94 -2.67
N ALA A 25 13.72 -7.04 -3.32
CA ALA A 25 13.58 -6.91 -4.77
C ALA A 25 13.66 -5.46 -5.29
N GLU A 26 13.82 -4.47 -4.40
CA GLU A 26 13.86 -3.03 -4.71
C GLU A 26 12.63 -2.47 -5.47
N GLU A 27 11.49 -3.15 -5.41
CA GLU A 27 10.26 -2.83 -6.15
C GLU A 27 9.62 -1.48 -5.75
N VAL A 28 10.01 -0.92 -4.60
CA VAL A 28 9.52 0.38 -4.13
C VAL A 28 10.37 1.50 -4.73
N VAL A 29 9.81 2.18 -5.73
CA VAL A 29 10.49 3.23 -6.52
C VAL A 29 9.88 4.61 -6.26
N GLY A 30 10.66 5.67 -6.51
CA GLY A 30 10.15 7.04 -6.48
C GLY A 30 9.50 7.40 -7.81
N PHE A 31 8.25 7.84 -7.78
CA PHE A 31 7.47 8.25 -8.94
C PHE A 31 7.00 9.71 -8.78
N GLY A 32 7.96 10.64 -8.92
CA GLY A 32 7.72 12.06 -8.73
C GLY A 32 7.25 12.39 -7.30
N PRO A 33 5.99 12.82 -7.09
CA PRO A 33 5.50 13.25 -5.78
C PRO A 33 5.17 12.10 -4.81
N PHE A 34 5.19 10.84 -5.24
CA PHE A 34 4.87 9.69 -4.39
C PHE A 34 5.80 8.49 -4.64
N LEU A 35 5.81 7.53 -3.71
CA LEU A 35 6.43 6.23 -3.91
C LEU A 35 5.44 5.28 -4.57
N TYR A 36 5.97 4.38 -5.38
CA TYR A 36 5.18 3.45 -6.20
C TYR A 36 5.72 2.04 -6.03
N VAL A 37 4.83 1.06 -5.97
CA VAL A 37 5.14 -0.37 -6.05
C VAL A 37 4.09 -1.06 -6.91
N TYR A 38 4.53 -1.95 -7.80
CA TYR A 38 3.65 -2.74 -8.67
C TYR A 38 3.87 -4.22 -8.44
N ILE A 39 2.77 -4.95 -8.30
CA ILE A 39 2.77 -6.39 -8.06
C ILE A 39 2.01 -7.04 -9.21
N ALA A 40 2.77 -7.64 -10.14
CA ALA A 40 2.22 -8.35 -11.28
C ALA A 40 1.44 -9.60 -10.85
N ARG A 41 0.49 -10.06 -11.67
CA ARG A 41 -0.26 -11.29 -11.39
C ARG A 41 0.65 -12.52 -11.20
N SER A 42 1.70 -12.61 -12.02
CA SER A 42 2.69 -13.69 -12.00
C SER A 42 3.62 -13.67 -10.79
N SER A 43 3.65 -12.58 -10.02
CA SER A 43 4.45 -12.46 -8.81
C SER A 43 3.96 -13.46 -7.76
N LEU A 44 4.90 -14.14 -7.08
CA LEU A 44 4.59 -14.98 -5.92
C LEU A 44 3.95 -14.18 -4.78
N GLN A 45 4.19 -12.87 -4.74
CA GLN A 45 3.63 -11.97 -3.75
C GLN A 45 2.13 -11.70 -4.01
N SER A 46 1.63 -11.87 -5.24
CA SER A 46 0.23 -11.56 -5.60
C SER A 46 -0.79 -12.35 -4.77
N LEU A 47 -0.50 -13.62 -4.45
CA LEU A 47 -1.39 -14.52 -3.71
C LEU A 47 -1.76 -14.02 -2.31
N ALA A 48 -0.89 -13.23 -1.68
CA ALA A 48 -1.12 -12.69 -0.34
C ALA A 48 -2.17 -11.56 -0.33
N PHE A 49 -2.50 -10.98 -1.48
CA PHE A 49 -3.31 -9.76 -1.58
C PHE A 49 -4.78 -9.98 -1.95
N ARG A 50 -5.32 -11.18 -1.69
CA ARG A 50 -6.76 -11.44 -1.83
C ARG A 50 -7.62 -10.60 -0.87
N ASN A 51 -7.04 -10.13 0.23
CA ASN A 51 -7.69 -9.25 1.20
C ASN A 51 -7.18 -7.80 1.06
N PRO A 52 -8.04 -6.82 0.76
CA PRO A 52 -7.64 -5.42 0.61
C PRO A 52 -7.01 -4.81 1.88
N GLN A 53 -7.41 -5.26 3.07
CA GLN A 53 -6.78 -4.82 4.33
C GLN A 53 -5.32 -5.29 4.43
N PHE A 54 -5.02 -6.48 3.92
CA PHE A 54 -3.65 -6.99 3.88
C PHE A 54 -2.78 -6.17 2.92
N ALA A 55 -3.33 -5.76 1.78
CA ALA A 55 -2.67 -4.84 0.85
C ALA A 55 -2.36 -3.48 1.49
N LEU A 56 -3.33 -2.92 2.22
CA LEU A 56 -3.16 -1.66 2.95
C LEU A 56 -2.07 -1.76 4.03
N LEU A 57 -2.09 -2.84 4.81
CA LEU A 57 -1.11 -3.08 5.86
C LEU A 57 0.29 -3.26 5.26
N THR A 58 0.40 -4.05 4.19
CA THR A 58 1.66 -4.26 3.47
C THR A 58 2.21 -2.95 2.91
N ALA A 59 1.37 -2.13 2.26
CA ALA A 59 1.75 -0.82 1.78
C ALA A 59 2.30 0.05 2.94
N ARG A 60 1.63 0.06 4.09
CA ARG A 60 2.07 0.85 5.27
C ARG A 60 3.41 0.38 5.79
N TYR A 61 3.62 -0.93 5.93
CA TYR A 61 4.90 -1.47 6.38
C TYR A 61 6.02 -1.29 5.35
N LEU A 62 5.73 -1.34 4.05
CA LEU A 62 6.69 -1.02 3.00
C LEU A 62 7.16 0.42 3.08
N LEU A 63 6.23 1.38 3.26
CA LEU A 63 6.57 2.78 3.45
C LEU A 63 7.43 2.98 4.72
N THR A 64 7.06 2.35 5.82
CA THR A 64 7.84 2.35 7.08
C THR A 64 9.25 1.79 6.86
N MET A 65 9.37 0.66 6.18
CA MET A 65 10.65 0.02 5.90
C MET A 65 11.51 0.90 4.98
N LYS A 66 10.95 1.41 3.87
CA LYS A 66 11.69 2.31 2.96
C LYS A 66 12.18 3.56 3.68
N ALA A 67 11.38 4.14 4.57
CA ALA A 67 11.77 5.29 5.38
C ALA A 67 12.85 4.96 6.43
N ALA A 68 12.84 3.75 7.00
CA ALA A 68 13.82 3.31 7.99
C ALA A 68 15.19 3.06 7.35
N PHE A 69 15.22 2.36 6.22
CA PHE A 69 16.43 1.86 5.55
C PHE A 69 16.96 2.79 4.44
N CYS A 70 16.40 3.98 4.25
CA CYS A 70 16.92 4.93 3.26
C CYS A 70 18.34 5.41 3.66
N PRO A 71 19.39 5.08 2.87
CA PRO A 71 20.79 5.14 3.33
C PRO A 71 21.40 6.56 3.36
N LYS A 72 20.71 7.59 2.86
CA LYS A 72 21.24 8.97 2.79
C LYS A 72 20.48 9.90 3.73
N MET A 73 21.20 10.48 4.70
CA MET A 73 20.73 11.59 5.52
C MET A 73 20.27 12.72 4.55
N GLY A 74 19.02 13.16 4.64
CA GLY A 74 18.37 14.03 3.64
C GLY A 74 17.25 13.33 2.87
N ARG A 75 17.54 12.23 2.14
CA ARG A 75 16.50 11.43 1.46
C ARG A 75 15.55 10.76 2.46
N LYS A 76 16.03 10.39 3.64
CA LYS A 76 15.19 9.86 4.73
C LYS A 76 14.06 10.80 5.14
N ARG A 77 14.31 12.11 5.22
CA ARG A 77 13.26 13.10 5.56
C ARG A 77 12.26 13.27 4.42
N VAL A 78 12.73 13.19 3.17
CA VAL A 78 11.87 13.25 1.98
C VAL A 78 10.95 12.03 1.93
N VAL A 79 11.50 10.81 2.04
CA VAL A 79 10.73 9.56 2.00
C VAL A 79 9.65 9.49 3.09
N LYS A 80 9.94 9.97 4.31
CA LYS A 80 8.94 10.04 5.39
C LYS A 80 7.74 10.94 5.07
N LYS A 81 7.95 11.95 4.22
CA LYS A 81 6.92 12.89 3.75
C LYS A 81 6.27 12.48 2.43
N MET A 82 6.76 11.42 1.78
CA MET A 82 6.16 10.90 0.55
C MET A 82 5.05 9.91 0.88
N PRO A 83 3.90 10.00 0.22
CA PRO A 83 2.89 8.95 0.27
C PRO A 83 3.33 7.75 -0.59
N LEU A 84 2.60 6.63 -0.50
CA LEU A 84 2.86 5.44 -1.33
C LEU A 84 1.58 4.96 -2.02
N VAL A 85 1.71 4.57 -3.29
CA VAL A 85 0.70 3.87 -4.08
C VAL A 85 1.17 2.44 -4.34
N LEU A 86 0.38 1.47 -3.89
CA LEU A 86 0.54 0.05 -4.21
C LEU A 86 -0.44 -0.32 -5.31
N CYS A 87 0.08 -0.91 -6.38
CA CYS A 87 -0.65 -1.41 -7.52
C CYS A 87 -0.54 -2.94 -7.56
N LEU A 88 -1.65 -3.60 -7.84
CA LEU A 88 -1.71 -5.06 -7.88
C LEU A 88 -2.60 -5.51 -9.03
N ASP A 89 -2.12 -6.39 -9.89
CA ASP A 89 -3.00 -7.03 -10.87
C ASP A 89 -4.07 -7.87 -10.17
N SER A 90 -5.30 -7.77 -10.65
CA SER A 90 -6.38 -8.62 -10.17
C SER A 90 -6.10 -10.08 -10.50
N ILE A 91 -6.21 -10.94 -9.49
CA ILE A 91 -6.07 -12.40 -9.64
C ILE A 91 -7.31 -12.98 -10.34
N THR A 92 -8.49 -12.39 -10.13
CA THR A 92 -9.77 -12.94 -10.58
C THR A 92 -10.30 -12.30 -11.85
N GLU A 93 -9.89 -11.07 -12.16
CA GLU A 93 -10.39 -10.30 -13.30
C GLU A 93 -9.21 -9.90 -14.21
N GLU A 94 -9.20 -10.39 -15.45
CA GLU A 94 -8.22 -9.94 -16.45
C GLU A 94 -8.34 -8.45 -16.75
N ASN A 95 -7.20 -7.81 -16.97
CA ASN A 95 -7.08 -6.38 -17.29
C ASN A 95 -7.58 -5.42 -16.19
N HIS A 96 -7.71 -5.90 -14.95
CA HIS A 96 -8.06 -5.06 -13.80
C HIS A 96 -6.88 -4.91 -12.86
N ILE A 97 -6.66 -3.69 -12.37
CA ILE A 97 -5.62 -3.38 -11.39
C ILE A 97 -6.29 -2.83 -10.14
N PHE A 98 -5.91 -3.36 -8.98
CA PHE A 98 -6.24 -2.83 -7.67
C PHE A 98 -5.21 -1.80 -7.24
N LEU A 99 -5.69 -0.64 -6.79
CA LEU A 99 -4.86 0.47 -6.33
C LEU A 99 -5.14 0.75 -4.86
N VAL A 100 -4.08 0.90 -4.07
CA VAL A 100 -4.15 1.32 -2.67
C VAL A 100 -3.20 2.50 -2.48
N GLY A 101 -3.74 3.62 -2.01
CA GLY A 101 -2.96 4.81 -1.67
C GLY A 101 -2.91 5.00 -0.16
N ILE A 102 -1.71 5.15 0.40
CA ILE A 102 -1.48 5.43 1.82
C ILE A 102 -0.79 6.78 2.03
N PRO A 103 -1.22 7.58 3.01
CA PRO A 103 -0.62 8.88 3.27
C PRO A 103 0.82 8.71 3.79
N PRO A 104 1.61 9.80 3.79
CA PRO A 104 2.97 9.80 4.36
C PRO A 104 3.02 9.28 5.80
N LEU A 105 4.23 8.97 6.30
CA LEU A 105 4.43 8.63 7.72
C LEU A 105 4.49 9.87 8.61
N GLN A 106 4.86 11.01 8.04
CA GLN A 106 4.93 12.30 8.71
C GLN A 106 4.32 13.36 7.78
N GLY A 107 3.28 14.03 8.26
CA GLY A 107 2.62 15.15 7.60
C GLY A 107 2.02 16.07 8.66
N GLU A 108 1.60 17.26 8.25
CA GLU A 108 0.83 18.16 9.13
C GLU A 108 -0.65 17.77 9.21
N ASP A 109 -1.10 16.91 8.28
CA ASP A 109 -2.47 16.45 8.15
C ASP A 109 -2.47 14.92 8.02
N ASP A 110 -3.19 14.25 8.92
CA ASP A 110 -3.34 12.79 8.93
C ASP A 110 -4.36 12.28 7.89
N ARG A 111 -5.03 13.18 7.17
CA ARG A 111 -6.04 12.80 6.17
C ARG A 111 -5.43 12.11 4.96
N ASN A 112 -6.05 11.01 4.53
CA ASN A 112 -5.71 10.33 3.30
C ASN A 112 -6.39 11.02 2.08
N LEU A 113 -5.62 11.74 1.28
CA LEU A 113 -6.11 12.47 0.09
C LEU A 113 -6.24 11.60 -1.18
N PHE A 114 -5.86 10.31 -1.14
CA PHE A 114 -5.86 9.47 -2.34
C PHE A 114 -7.25 9.22 -2.92
N GLY A 115 -8.31 9.23 -2.11
CA GLY A 115 -9.67 9.12 -2.63
C GLY A 115 -9.99 10.24 -3.65
N GLN A 116 -9.63 11.48 -3.31
CA GLN A 116 -9.82 12.63 -4.19
C GLN A 116 -8.84 12.61 -5.37
N ALA A 117 -7.58 12.26 -5.12
CA ALA A 117 -6.55 12.18 -6.16
C ALA A 117 -6.88 11.13 -7.24
N PHE A 118 -7.31 9.93 -6.83
CA PHE A 118 -7.73 8.89 -7.76
C PHE A 118 -9.00 9.30 -8.52
N ALA A 119 -9.97 9.92 -7.85
CA ALA A 119 -11.17 10.43 -8.53
C ALA A 119 -10.83 11.49 -9.59
N ALA A 120 -9.89 12.39 -9.29
CA ALA A 120 -9.40 13.37 -10.26
C ALA A 120 -8.69 12.71 -11.45
N ALA A 121 -7.82 11.72 -11.19
CA ALA A 121 -7.10 11.00 -12.24
C ALA A 121 -8.04 10.20 -13.17
N VAL A 122 -9.10 9.59 -12.62
CA VAL A 122 -10.13 8.90 -13.39
C VAL A 122 -10.88 9.87 -14.30
N ARG A 123 -11.27 11.04 -13.77
CA ARG A 123 -11.95 12.07 -14.57
C ARG A 123 -11.08 12.62 -15.71
N SER A 124 -9.78 12.83 -15.47
CA SER A 124 -8.89 13.41 -16.48
C SER A 124 -8.46 12.42 -17.56
N SER A 125 -8.32 11.14 -17.21
CA SER A 125 -7.87 10.10 -18.15
C SER A 125 -9.01 9.43 -18.93
N GLY A 126 -10.26 9.55 -18.48
CA GLY A 126 -11.37 8.78 -19.01
C GLY A 126 -11.30 7.28 -18.67
N ALA A 127 -10.42 6.88 -17.74
CA ALA A 127 -10.27 5.49 -17.33
C ALA A 127 -11.56 4.96 -16.68
N ARG A 128 -11.85 3.67 -16.88
CA ARG A 128 -12.91 2.97 -16.16
C ARG A 128 -12.38 2.54 -14.79
N ALA A 129 -12.94 3.08 -13.71
CA ALA A 129 -12.52 2.73 -12.35
C ALA A 129 -13.71 2.57 -11.40
N LYS A 130 -13.58 1.63 -10.46
CA LYS A 130 -14.48 1.49 -9.31
C LYS A 130 -13.73 1.91 -8.06
N LEU A 131 -13.96 3.14 -7.62
CA LEU A 131 -13.33 3.67 -6.41
C LEU A 131 -14.06 3.13 -5.18
N LYS A 132 -13.33 2.47 -4.29
CA LYS A 132 -13.81 2.04 -2.98
C LYS A 132 -12.99 2.74 -1.91
N HIS A 133 -13.68 3.33 -0.94
CA HIS A 133 -13.03 3.87 0.23
C HIS A 133 -12.99 2.80 1.31
N PHE A 134 -11.80 2.55 1.86
CA PHE A 134 -11.61 1.69 3.01
C PHE A 134 -11.01 2.54 4.11
N ASP A 135 -11.84 2.97 5.05
CA ASP A 135 -11.37 3.63 6.25
C ASP A 135 -10.81 2.60 7.24
N THR A 136 -9.61 2.87 7.74
CA THR A 136 -9.08 2.18 8.93
C THR A 136 -9.56 2.84 10.22
N ASN A 137 -10.19 4.01 10.12
CA ASN A 137 -10.78 4.72 11.24
C ASN A 137 -12.24 4.29 11.36
N PHE A 138 -12.52 3.30 12.21
CA PHE A 138 -13.85 3.18 12.81
C PHE A 138 -14.05 4.38 13.75
N HIS A 139 -14.38 5.54 13.19
CA HIS A 139 -15.08 6.56 13.97
C HIS A 139 -16.58 6.27 13.78
N ASN A 140 -17.18 5.62 14.77
CA ASN A 140 -18.62 5.74 14.94
C ASN A 140 -18.88 7.22 15.22
N GLU A 141 -19.52 7.92 14.28
CA GLU A 141 -20.22 9.15 14.66
C GLU A 141 -21.54 8.78 15.37
N PRO A 142 -21.97 9.61 16.33
CA PRO A 142 -23.05 9.32 17.28
C PRO A 142 -24.44 9.16 16.67
#